data_AF-A0AA92I5M5-F1
#
_entry.id   AF-A0AA92I5M5-F1
#
_cell.length_a   1.000
_cell.length_b   1.000
_cell.length_c   1.000
_cell.angle_alpha   90.00
_cell.angle_beta   90.00
_cell.angle_gamma   90.00
#
_symmetry.space_group_name_H-M   'P 1'
#
loop_
_entity.id
_entity.type
_entity.pdbx_description
1 polymer ?
#
loop_
_entity_poly.entity_id
_entity_poly.type
_entity_poly.pdbx_seq_one_letter_code
_entity_poly.pdbx_strand_id
1 'polypeptide(L)'
;ASSEQAAALDEINATVSQMDEMTQKNAALVEETTAAAQSLANQATDLRSLVSFFKLDAAAFMAAPAGHQGGGAPALRRSIAPTKPAPAKPAARKAAPPARPAAGKAASATLQRASADEDDWKEF
;
A
#
# COMPACT_ATOMS: atom_id res chain seq x y z
N ALA A 1 7.24 -51.68 -38.75
CA ALA A 1 7.95 -50.52 -39.35
C ALA A 1 7.01 -49.32 -39.53
N SER A 2 6.27 -49.16 -40.64
CA SER A 2 5.48 -47.94 -40.89
C SER A 2 4.32 -47.72 -39.90
N SER A 3 3.64 -48.79 -39.45
CA SER A 3 2.55 -48.68 -38.47
C SER A 3 3.03 -48.28 -37.07
N GLU A 4 4.18 -48.78 -36.62
CA GLU A 4 4.76 -48.40 -35.32
C GLU A 4 5.32 -46.99 -35.35
N GLN A 5 5.94 -46.59 -36.47
CA GLN A 5 6.35 -45.20 -36.65
C GLN A 5 5.15 -44.26 -36.69
N ALA A 6 4.04 -44.63 -37.33
CA ALA A 6 2.81 -43.82 -37.30
C ALA A 6 2.26 -43.66 -35.88
N ALA A 7 2.16 -44.77 -35.12
CA ALA A 7 1.73 -44.70 -33.72
C ALA A 7 2.68 -43.86 -32.84
N ALA A 8 3.99 -43.96 -33.06
CA ALA A 8 4.98 -43.13 -32.36
C ALA A 8 4.86 -41.64 -32.73
N LEU A 9 4.51 -41.32 -33.97
CA LEU A 9 4.28 -39.93 -34.40
C LEU A 9 3.00 -39.35 -33.77
N ASP A 10 1.94 -40.15 -33.63
CA ASP A 10 0.70 -39.72 -32.95
C ASP A 10 0.96 -39.45 -31.46
N GLU A 11 1.76 -40.30 -30.80
CA GLU A 11 2.16 -40.10 -29.40
C GLU A 11 3.03 -38.85 -29.20
N ILE A 12 3.97 -38.60 -30.13
CA ILE A 12 4.75 -37.37 -30.14
C ILE A 12 3.83 -36.16 -30.34
N ASN A 13 2.86 -36.22 -31.25
CA ASN A 13 1.94 -35.11 -31.50
C ASN A 13 1.07 -34.80 -30.28
N ALA A 14 0.56 -35.83 -29.60
CA ALA A 14 -0.17 -35.69 -28.34
C ALA A 14 0.71 -35.05 -27.26
N THR A 15 1.96 -35.52 -27.12
CA THR A 15 2.91 -34.99 -26.15
C THR A 15 3.26 -33.53 -26.44
N VAL A 16 3.47 -33.16 -27.71
CA VAL A 16 3.75 -31.78 -28.13
C VAL A 16 2.56 -30.89 -27.81
N SER A 17 1.33 -31.32 -28.11
CA SER A 17 0.11 -30.58 -27.77
C SER A 17 0.01 -30.33 -26.26
N GLN A 18 0.38 -31.32 -25.45
CA GLN A 18 0.38 -31.21 -24.00
C GLN A 18 1.51 -30.29 -23.47
N MET A 19 2.69 -30.34 -24.08
CA MET A 19 3.78 -29.40 -23.77
C MET A 19 3.42 -27.97 -24.16
N ASP A 20 2.70 -27.76 -25.26
CA ASP A 20 2.22 -26.44 -25.68
C ASP A 20 1.18 -25.90 -24.69
N GLU A 21 0.25 -26.75 -24.23
CA GLU A 21 -0.71 -26.39 -23.18
C GLU A 21 0.00 -26.01 -21.87
N MET A 22 0.99 -26.80 -21.44
CA MET A 22 1.80 -26.49 -20.26
C MET A 22 2.57 -25.18 -20.44
N THR A 23 3.09 -24.91 -21.64
CA THR A 23 3.81 -23.68 -21.96
C THR A 23 2.88 -22.46 -21.89
N GLN A 24 1.65 -22.58 -22.40
CA GLN A 24 0.63 -21.54 -22.28
C GLN A 24 0.23 -21.31 -20.82
N LYS A 25 0.02 -22.39 -20.06
CA LYS A 25 -0.27 -22.31 -18.62
C LYS A 25 0.86 -21.63 -17.86
N ASN A 26 2.12 -21.97 -18.16
CA ASN A 26 3.28 -21.32 -17.57
C ASN A 26 3.34 -19.83 -17.91
N ALA A 27 3.04 -19.44 -19.16
CA ALA A 27 2.97 -18.04 -19.54
C ALA A 27 1.87 -17.29 -18.79
N ALA A 28 0.67 -17.87 -18.70
CA ALA A 28 -0.45 -17.31 -17.95
C ALA A 28 -0.13 -17.18 -16.45
N LEU A 29 0.48 -18.19 -15.85
CA LEU A 29 0.85 -18.20 -14.45
C LEU A 29 1.96 -17.19 -14.15
N VAL A 30 2.91 -17.00 -15.07
CA VAL A 30 3.93 -15.94 -14.96
C VAL A 30 3.28 -14.56 -15.05
N GLU A 31 2.32 -14.36 -15.94
CA GLU A 31 1.57 -13.10 -16.04
C GLU A 31 0.78 -12.81 -14.75
N GLU A 32 0.06 -13.81 -14.22
CA GLU A 32 -0.68 -13.72 -12.96
C GLU A 32 0.25 -13.41 -11.77
N THR A 33 1.38 -14.13 -11.68
CA THR A 33 2.37 -13.93 -10.62
C THR A 33 2.99 -12.55 -10.71
N THR A 34 3.23 -12.04 -11.92
CA THR A 34 3.75 -10.68 -12.14
C THR A 34 2.73 -9.64 -11.69
N ALA A 35 1.45 -9.82 -12.02
CA ALA A 35 0.38 -8.93 -11.57
C ALA A 35 0.21 -8.94 -10.04
N ALA A 36 0.29 -10.12 -9.42
CA ALA A 36 0.27 -10.27 -7.97
C ALA A 36 1.47 -9.57 -7.31
N ALA A 37 2.68 -9.76 -7.84
CA ALA A 37 3.89 -9.10 -7.36
C ALA A 37 3.79 -7.56 -7.46
N GLN A 38 3.24 -7.05 -8.56
CA GLN A 38 2.99 -5.61 -8.73
C GLN A 38 2.00 -5.09 -7.67
N SER A 39 0.94 -5.84 -7.38
CA SER A 39 -0.04 -5.50 -6.33
C SER A 39 0.61 -5.45 -4.94
N LEU A 40 1.44 -6.44 -4.60
CA LEU A 40 2.19 -6.47 -3.34
C LEU A 40 3.18 -5.30 -3.23
N ALA A 41 3.86 -4.93 -4.33
CA ALA A 41 4.75 -3.77 -4.36
C ALA A 41 4.01 -2.45 -4.12
N ASN A 42 2.80 -2.31 -4.68
CA ASN A 42 1.93 -1.16 -4.43
C ASN A 42 1.50 -1.11 -2.96
N GLN A 43 1.03 -2.23 -2.40
CA GLN A 43 0.66 -2.31 -0.97
C GLN A 43 1.83 -1.97 -0.04
N ALA A 44 3.04 -2.45 -0.34
CA ALA A 44 4.24 -2.10 0.42
C ALA A 44 4.57 -0.60 0.35
N THR A 45 4.35 0.02 -0.81
CA THR A 45 4.52 1.47 -1.00
C THR A 45 3.49 2.26 -0.18
N ASP A 46 2.24 1.82 -0.17
CA ASP A 46 1.18 2.44 0.63
C ASP A 46 1.48 2.34 2.13
N LEU A 47 1.91 1.16 2.60
CA LEU A 47 2.34 0.95 3.99
C LEU A 47 3.51 1.86 4.36
N ARG A 48 4.51 2.00 3.47
CA ARG A 48 5.63 2.94 3.67
C ARG A 48 5.13 4.37 3.78
N SER A 49 4.16 4.77 2.95
CA SER A 49 3.56 6.10 3.00
C SER A 49 2.84 6.35 4.33
N LEU A 50 2.07 5.38 4.82
CA LEU A 50 1.39 5.46 6.12
C LEU A 50 2.38 5.61 7.29
N VAL A 51 3.50 4.89 7.25
CA VAL A 51 4.52 4.96 8.31
C VAL A 51 5.40 6.23 8.19
N SER A 52 5.45 6.88 7.02
CA SER A 52 6.28 8.07 6.78
C SER A 52 5.93 9.27 7.67
N PHE A 53 4.71 9.34 8.21
CA PHE A 53 4.31 10.37 9.17
C PHE A 53 5.07 10.26 10.50
N PHE A 54 5.48 9.06 10.90
CA PHE A 54 6.23 8.86 12.13
C PHE A 54 7.66 9.34 11.95
N LYS A 55 7.98 10.50 12.53
CA LYS A 55 9.34 11.04 12.58
C LYS A 55 10.14 10.27 13.63
N LEU A 56 11.07 9.44 13.21
CA LEU A 56 12.11 8.91 14.10
C LEU A 56 13.19 9.98 14.26
N ASP A 57 13.26 10.57 15.44
CA ASP A 57 14.31 11.50 15.78
C ASP A 57 15.60 10.72 16.07
N ALA A 58 16.48 10.61 15.07
CA ALA A 58 17.77 9.94 15.21
C ALA A 58 18.71 10.69 16.19
N ALA A 59 18.47 11.98 16.45
CA ALA A 59 19.25 12.77 17.41
C ALA A 59 18.86 12.47 18.86
N ALA A 60 17.60 12.11 19.13
CA ALA A 60 17.16 11.65 20.45
C ALA A 60 17.80 10.32 20.88
N PHE A 61 18.21 9.46 19.93
CA PHE A 61 18.85 8.19 20.22
C PHE A 61 20.39 8.29 20.41
N MET A 62 21.03 9.32 19.85
CA MET A 62 22.47 9.56 20.02
C MET A 62 22.79 10.55 21.17
N ALA A 63 21.81 11.25 21.71
CA ALA A 63 21.97 12.06 22.91
C ALA A 63 21.92 11.18 24.18
N ALA A 64 22.88 10.27 24.33
CA ALA A 64 23.26 9.81 25.66
C ALA A 64 23.72 11.04 26.48
N PRO A 65 23.29 11.20 27.74
CA PRO A 65 23.68 12.36 28.53
C PRO A 65 25.19 12.26 28.79
N ALA A 66 25.97 13.10 28.09
CA ALA A 66 27.33 13.39 28.51
C ALA A 66 27.25 13.93 29.94
N GLY A 67 27.83 13.15 30.87
CA GLY A 67 27.82 13.44 32.29
C GLY A 67 28.29 14.86 32.56
N HIS A 68 27.42 15.67 33.15
CA HIS A 68 27.81 16.92 33.77
C HIS A 68 28.37 16.60 35.15
N GLN A 69 29.63 16.14 35.19
CA GLN A 69 30.48 16.30 36.35
C GLN A 69 31.19 17.63 36.23
N GLY A 70 30.98 18.54 37.19
CA GLY A 70 31.87 19.67 37.41
C GLY A 70 31.20 21.03 37.56
N GLY A 71 30.66 21.28 38.76
CA GLY A 71 30.85 22.53 39.51
C GLY A 71 30.52 23.87 38.86
N GLY A 72 29.40 24.46 39.28
CA GLY A 72 29.22 25.91 39.23
C GLY A 72 27.77 26.36 39.10
N ALA A 73 27.09 26.52 40.22
CA ALA A 73 25.92 27.40 40.32
C ALA A 73 26.27 28.57 41.26
N PRO A 74 25.61 29.76 41.19
CA PRO A 74 24.68 30.26 40.17
C PRO A 74 25.02 31.69 39.68
N ALA A 75 24.58 32.07 38.48
CA ALA A 75 24.48 33.48 38.09
C ALA A 75 23.05 33.81 37.67
N LEU A 76 22.17 33.94 38.65
CA LEU A 76 20.85 34.55 38.50
C LEU A 76 21.01 36.04 38.24
N ARG A 77 21.09 36.46 36.97
CA ARG A 77 20.90 37.86 36.57
C ARG A 77 20.21 37.96 35.22
N ARG A 78 18.87 38.04 35.25
CA ARG A 78 18.17 38.94 34.32
C ARG A 78 16.87 39.42 34.93
N SER A 79 16.87 40.70 35.29
CA SER A 79 15.69 41.49 35.61
C SER A 79 14.75 41.52 34.41
N ILE A 80 13.48 41.19 34.63
CA ILE A 80 12.41 41.39 33.65
C ILE A 80 11.49 42.45 34.26
N ALA A 81 11.54 43.65 33.68
CA ALA A 81 10.55 44.69 33.95
C ALA A 81 9.22 44.32 33.27
N PRO A 82 8.06 44.55 33.90
CA PRO A 82 6.78 44.16 33.33
C PRO A 82 6.39 45.09 32.17
N THR A 83 6.24 44.54 30.96
CA THR A 83 5.57 45.24 29.87
C THR A 83 4.07 44.94 29.90
N LYS A 84 3.29 46.01 29.97
CA LYS A 84 1.82 46.06 30.02
C LYS A 84 1.23 45.57 28.68
N PRO A 85 0.23 44.67 28.64
CA PRO A 85 -0.41 44.31 27.38
C PRO A 85 -1.50 45.34 27.02
N ALA A 86 -1.47 45.83 25.79
CA ALA A 86 -2.54 46.63 25.19
C ALA A 86 -3.10 45.91 23.92
N PRO A 87 -4.39 46.10 23.59
CA PRO A 87 -5.24 45.04 23.06
C PRO A 87 -5.27 44.92 21.52
N ALA A 88 -5.45 43.69 21.03
CA ALA A 88 -5.73 43.39 19.64
C ALA A 88 -7.21 43.68 19.29
N LYS A 89 -7.44 44.46 18.23
CA LYS A 89 -8.75 44.59 17.57
C LYS A 89 -8.89 43.46 16.52
N PRO A 90 -9.96 42.66 16.51
CA PRO A 90 -10.23 41.75 15.41
C PRO A 90 -10.94 42.53 14.28
N ALA A 91 -10.37 42.48 13.07
CA ALA A 91 -11.02 42.96 11.86
C ALA A 91 -12.12 41.97 11.43
N ALA A 92 -13.33 42.49 11.26
CA ALA A 92 -14.48 41.76 10.74
C ALA A 92 -14.24 41.26 9.31
N ARG A 93 -14.53 39.99 9.05
CA ARG A 93 -14.86 39.51 7.70
C ARG A 93 -16.24 38.86 7.74
N LYS A 94 -17.17 39.53 7.06
CA LYS A 94 -18.53 39.07 6.77
C LYS A 94 -18.52 38.49 5.36
N ALA A 95 -18.99 37.26 5.18
CA ALA A 95 -19.60 36.79 3.93
C ALA A 95 -20.40 35.51 4.20
N ALA A 96 -21.68 35.54 3.83
CA ALA A 96 -22.65 34.45 3.90
C ALA A 96 -22.87 33.82 2.49
N PRO A 97 -23.49 32.63 2.36
CA PRO A 97 -23.50 31.76 1.17
C PRO A 97 -24.73 32.04 0.26
N PRO A 98 -24.93 31.41 -0.93
CA PRO A 98 -25.47 30.02 -1.09
C PRO A 98 -24.87 29.31 -2.37
N ALA A 99 -25.18 28.09 -2.82
CA ALA A 99 -26.38 27.26 -2.82
C ALA A 99 -26.05 25.77 -3.18
N ARG A 100 -26.96 24.86 -2.82
CA ARG A 100 -27.15 23.48 -3.34
C ARG A 100 -28.41 23.50 -4.26
N PRO A 101 -28.88 22.41 -4.93
CA PRO A 101 -28.32 21.07 -5.17
C PRO A 101 -28.47 20.59 -6.65
N ALA A 102 -27.85 19.46 -7.00
CA ALA A 102 -28.23 18.69 -8.19
C ALA A 102 -28.31 17.20 -7.86
N ALA A 103 -29.34 16.56 -8.41
CA ALA A 103 -29.86 15.25 -8.10
C ALA A 103 -29.21 14.12 -8.92
N GLY A 104 -29.26 12.90 -8.37
CA GLY A 104 -29.91 11.78 -9.06
C GLY A 104 -29.07 10.59 -9.53
N LYS A 105 -29.64 9.40 -9.24
CA LYS A 105 -29.56 8.10 -9.95
C LYS A 105 -28.32 7.22 -9.67
N ALA A 106 -28.37 5.89 -9.55
CA ALA A 106 -29.40 4.88 -9.29
C ALA A 106 -28.68 3.52 -9.07
N ALA A 107 -29.42 2.56 -8.49
CA ALA A 107 -29.32 1.11 -8.69
C ALA A 107 -28.06 0.37 -8.19
N SER A 108 -28.20 -0.23 -7.00
CA SER A 108 -27.43 -1.40 -6.59
C SER A 108 -28.06 -2.65 -7.23
N ALA A 109 -27.32 -3.30 -8.12
CA ALA A 109 -27.66 -4.60 -8.67
C ALA A 109 -26.86 -5.68 -7.93
N THR A 110 -27.62 -6.61 -7.35
CA THR A 110 -27.26 -7.85 -6.69
C THR A 110 -26.22 -8.67 -7.46
N LEU A 111 -25.03 -8.88 -6.88
CA LEU A 111 -24.14 -9.97 -7.31
C LEU A 111 -24.57 -11.27 -6.64
N GLN A 112 -25.16 -12.13 -7.45
CA GLN A 112 -25.39 -13.54 -7.20
C GLN A 112 -24.02 -14.24 -7.11
N ARG A 113 -23.71 -14.76 -5.91
CA ARG A 113 -22.50 -15.54 -5.64
C ARG A 113 -22.66 -16.91 -6.31
N ALA A 114 -21.93 -17.11 -7.40
CA ALA A 114 -21.74 -18.43 -7.98
C ALA A 114 -20.94 -19.28 -7.00
N SER A 115 -21.62 -20.28 -6.45
CA SER A 115 -21.08 -21.45 -5.80
C SER A 115 -20.75 -22.48 -6.90
N ALA A 116 -19.46 -22.66 -7.24
CA ALA A 116 -18.94 -23.84 -7.95
C ALA A 116 -17.40 -23.76 -8.20
N ASP A 117 -16.56 -23.62 -7.17
CA ASP A 117 -15.08 -23.67 -7.36
C ASP A 117 -14.33 -24.29 -6.15
N GLU A 118 -14.99 -25.14 -5.35
CA GLU A 118 -14.33 -25.80 -4.19
C GLU A 118 -13.97 -27.29 -4.44
N ASP A 119 -14.38 -27.88 -5.56
CA ASP A 119 -14.11 -29.31 -5.86
C ASP A 119 -12.87 -29.54 -6.75
N ASP A 120 -12.26 -28.49 -7.33
CA ASP A 120 -11.10 -28.64 -8.23
C ASP A 120 -9.76 -28.89 -7.50
N TRP A 121 -9.75 -28.78 -6.17
CA TRP A 121 -8.54 -28.94 -5.34
C TRP A 121 -8.44 -30.29 -4.60
N LYS A 122 -9.31 -31.27 -4.92
CA LYS A 122 -9.34 -32.57 -4.22
C LYS A 122 -8.64 -33.73 -4.92
N GLU A 123 -8.04 -33.53 -6.08
CA GLU A 123 -7.39 -34.60 -6.84
C GLU A 123 -5.97 -34.23 -7.30
N PHE A 124 -5.12 -33.86 -6.34
CA PHE A 124 -3.65 -33.95 -6.45
C PHE A 124 -3.02 -34.22 -5.08
#